data_AF-A0A3D1R757-F1
#
_entry.id   AF-A0A3D1R757-F1
#
_cell.length_a   1.000
_cell.length_b   1.000
_cell.length_c   1.000
_cell.angle_alpha   90.00
_cell.angle_beta   90.00
_cell.angle_gamma   90.00
#
_symmetry.space_group_name_H-M   'P 1'
#
loop_
_entity.id
_entity.type
_entity.pdbx_description
1 polymer ?
#
loop_
_entity_poly.entity_id
_entity_poly.type
_entity_poly.pdbx_seq_one_letter_code
_entity_poly.pdbx_strand_id
1 'polypeptide(L)'
;MDRFVVVFENAPLDPPGWFKEACLAAGLTLVDNEAIATAMSKNEESRRALLSAESGFGSEPKVLAPHYRAALDKVAAGKSRLALHGSAWLQYVSPVAACILDFSGLESERAKGRPGMTRQQVEARVEA
;
A
#
# COMPACT_ATOMS: atom_id res chain seq x y z
N MET A 1 -21.07 -7.71 1.91
CA MET A 1 -20.50 -7.99 3.23
C MET A 1 -19.30 -7.09 3.38
N ASP A 2 -19.26 -6.26 4.41
CA ASP A 2 -18.15 -5.32 4.61
C ASP A 2 -16.89 -6.11 4.99
N ARG A 3 -15.79 -5.84 4.29
CA ARG A 3 -14.49 -6.46 4.58
C ARG A 3 -13.78 -5.71 5.68
N PHE A 4 -13.09 -6.45 6.55
CA PHE A 4 -12.13 -5.92 7.48
C PHE A 4 -10.78 -5.77 6.77
N VAL A 5 -10.40 -4.54 6.42
CA VAL A 5 -9.16 -4.24 5.68
C VAL A 5 -8.21 -3.47 6.57
N VAL A 6 -6.97 -3.95 6.69
CA VAL A 6 -5.86 -3.24 7.34
C VAL A 6 -4.83 -2.88 6.27
N VAL A 7 -4.47 -1.60 6.20
CA VAL A 7 -3.41 -1.12 5.31
C VAL A 7 -2.13 -0.96 6.12
N PHE A 8 -1.02 -1.43 5.59
CA PHE A 8 0.30 -1.31 6.18
C PHE A 8 1.20 -0.53 5.24
N GLU A 9 1.98 0.39 5.77
CA GLU A 9 2.96 1.19 5.04
C GLU A 9 4.29 1.13 5.76
N ASN A 10 5.35 0.82 5.04
CA ASN A 10 6.72 0.95 5.47
C ASN A 10 7.56 1.39 4.28
N ALA A 11 8.05 2.62 4.30
CA ALA A 11 8.82 3.18 3.20
C ALA A 11 10.32 2.84 3.34
N PRO A 12 11.06 2.60 2.23
CA PRO A 12 10.61 2.69 0.84
C PRO A 12 10.52 1.31 0.16
N LEU A 13 9.31 0.99 -0.33
CA LEU A 13 8.93 -0.03 -1.32
C LEU A 13 8.58 -1.44 -0.82
N ASP A 14 9.42 -2.10 -0.03
CA ASP A 14 9.18 -3.51 0.31
C ASP A 14 8.54 -3.69 1.69
N PRO A 15 7.57 -4.62 1.83
CA PRO A 15 7.02 -4.94 3.13
C PRO A 15 8.13 -5.49 4.05
N PRO A 16 8.20 -5.04 5.31
CA PRO A 16 9.27 -5.45 6.21
C PRO A 16 9.15 -6.94 6.54
N GLY A 17 10.26 -7.59 6.92
CA GLY A 17 10.27 -9.04 7.18
C GLY A 17 9.24 -9.50 8.21
N TRP A 18 8.93 -8.66 9.19
CA TRP A 18 7.92 -8.92 10.23
C TRP A 18 6.46 -8.88 9.72
N PHE A 19 6.21 -8.23 8.58
CA PHE A 19 4.86 -7.91 8.10
C PHE A 19 4.00 -9.16 7.89
N LYS A 20 4.56 -10.17 7.21
CA LYS A 20 3.85 -11.42 6.92
C LYS A 20 3.47 -12.16 8.19
N GLU A 21 4.37 -12.18 9.17
CA GLU A 21 4.18 -12.84 10.47
C GLU A 21 3.12 -12.12 11.31
N ALA A 22 3.15 -10.78 11.34
CA ALA A 22 2.12 -9.98 12.00
C ALA A 22 0.74 -10.18 11.38
N CYS A 23 0.65 -10.22 10.04
CA CYS A 23 -0.61 -10.52 9.35
C CYS A 23 -1.14 -11.90 9.73
N LEU A 24 -0.27 -12.92 9.72
CA LEU A 24 -0.65 -14.28 10.09
C LEU A 24 -1.13 -14.36 11.54
N ALA A 25 -0.39 -13.75 12.47
CA ALA A 25 -0.73 -13.71 13.89
C ALA A 25 -2.07 -13.00 14.17
N ALA A 26 -2.40 -11.97 13.39
CA ALA A 26 -3.67 -11.24 13.50
C ALA A 26 -4.84 -11.86 12.71
N GLY A 27 -4.62 -13.02 12.08
CA GLY A 27 -5.61 -13.71 11.26
C GLY A 27 -6.03 -12.89 10.03
N LEU A 28 -5.09 -12.17 9.43
CA LEU A 28 -5.27 -11.41 8.19
C LEU A 28 -4.74 -12.20 6.99
N THR A 29 -5.46 -12.14 5.87
CA THR A 29 -4.96 -12.63 4.59
C THR A 29 -4.15 -11.53 3.92
N LEU A 30 -2.84 -11.74 3.79
CA LEU A 30 -2.01 -10.87 2.98
C LEU A 30 -2.41 -10.99 1.51
N VAL A 31 -2.77 -9.86 0.90
CA VAL A 31 -3.03 -9.77 -0.54
C VAL A 31 -1.79 -9.17 -1.21
N ASP A 32 -1.31 -9.86 -2.23
CA ASP A 32 -0.14 -9.47 -3.01
C ASP A 32 -0.51 -8.39 -4.06
N ASN A 33 0.21 -7.26 -4.04
CA ASN A 33 0.03 -6.18 -5.00
C ASN A 33 0.34 -6.62 -6.44
N GLU A 34 1.30 -7.54 -6.66
CA GLU A 34 1.60 -8.04 -8.01
C GLU A 34 0.45 -8.88 -8.56
N ALA A 35 -0.20 -9.68 -7.71
CA ALA A 35 -1.39 -10.44 -8.08
C ALA A 35 -2.55 -9.51 -8.48
N ILE A 36 -2.71 -8.37 -7.79
CA ILE A 36 -3.69 -7.34 -8.14
C ILE A 36 -3.37 -6.68 -9.48
N ALA A 37 -2.12 -6.25 -9.67
CA ALA A 37 -1.68 -5.64 -10.93
C ALA A 37 -1.88 -6.61 -12.11
N THR A 38 -1.58 -7.89 -11.91
CA THR A 38 -1.83 -8.95 -12.89
C THR A 38 -3.32 -9.16 -13.15
N ALA A 39 -4.18 -9.07 -12.13
CA ALA A 39 -5.62 -9.19 -12.31
C ALA A 39 -6.17 -8.00 -13.11
N MET A 40 -5.69 -6.79 -12.86
CA MET A 40 -6.07 -5.58 -13.61
C MET A 40 -5.59 -5.62 -15.05
N SER A 41 -4.35 -6.05 -15.32
CA SER A 41 -3.80 -6.09 -16.68
C SER A 41 -4.53 -7.08 -17.60
N LYS A 42 -5.11 -8.14 -17.03
CA LYS A 42 -5.94 -9.13 -17.72
C LYS A 42 -7.38 -8.68 -17.95
N ASN A 43 -7.81 -7.56 -17.36
CA ASN A 43 -9.15 -7.01 -17.53
C ASN A 43 -9.10 -5.82 -18.50
N GLU A 44 -9.72 -5.96 -19.67
CA GLU A 44 -9.64 -4.94 -20.72
C GLU A 44 -10.23 -3.59 -20.30
N GLU A 45 -11.32 -3.60 -19.52
CA GLU A 45 -11.96 -2.39 -19.01
C GLU A 45 -11.05 -1.67 -18.02
N SER A 46 -10.41 -2.41 -17.12
CA SER A 46 -9.43 -1.89 -16.15
C SER A 46 -8.22 -1.30 -16.85
N ARG A 47 -7.74 -1.95 -17.93
CA ARG A 47 -6.65 -1.41 -18.75
C ARG A 47 -7.04 -0.12 -19.46
N ARG A 48 -8.26 -0.02 -20.00
CA ARG A 48 -8.76 1.21 -20.61
C ARG A 48 -8.88 2.33 -19.57
N ALA A 49 -9.42 2.01 -18.40
CA ALA A 49 -9.54 2.94 -17.28
C ALA A 49 -8.16 3.49 -16.86
N LEU A 50 -7.15 2.63 -16.73
CA LEU A 50 -5.76 3.02 -16.45
C LEU A 50 -5.18 3.97 -17.51
N LEU A 51 -5.44 3.73 -18.79
CA LEU A 51 -4.95 4.58 -19.88
C LEU A 51 -5.71 5.91 -19.98
N SER A 52 -6.98 5.93 -19.56
CA SER A 52 -7.83 7.13 -19.57
C SER A 52 -7.72 7.98 -18.32
N ALA A 53 -7.20 7.41 -17.23
CA ALA A 53 -7.02 8.12 -15.99
C ALA A 53 -5.94 9.18 -16.20
N GLU A 54 -6.33 10.45 -16.22
CA GLU A 54 -5.37 11.55 -16.20
C GLU A 54 -4.52 11.40 -14.94
N SER A 55 -3.21 11.23 -15.13
CA SER A 55 -2.26 11.17 -14.03
C SER A 55 -2.29 12.50 -13.26
N GLY A 56 -2.92 12.50 -12.09
CA GLY A 56 -3.10 13.68 -11.25
C GLY A 56 -4.02 13.42 -10.04
N PHE A 57 -3.83 14.19 -8.97
CA PHE A 57 -4.45 14.03 -7.63
C PHE A 57 -6.00 14.12 -7.55
N GLY A 58 -6.73 14.20 -8.67
CA GLY A 58 -8.15 14.57 -8.68
C GLY A 58 -9.14 13.48 -9.08
N SER A 59 -9.02 12.97 -10.31
CA SER A 59 -10.02 12.09 -10.94
C SER A 59 -9.62 10.61 -10.95
N GLU A 60 -8.32 10.33 -10.93
CA GLU A 60 -7.74 8.99 -11.06
C GLU A 60 -8.30 8.00 -10.02
N PRO A 61 -8.39 8.31 -8.72
CA PRO A 61 -8.93 7.37 -7.74
C PRO A 61 -10.39 7.01 -7.96
N LYS A 62 -11.22 7.97 -8.38
CA LYS A 62 -12.66 7.72 -8.61
C LYS A 62 -12.88 6.78 -9.79
N VAL A 63 -12.09 6.95 -10.85
CA VAL A 63 -12.17 6.12 -12.06
C VAL A 63 -11.60 4.73 -11.78
N LEU A 64 -10.49 4.63 -11.05
CA LEU A 64 -9.79 3.35 -10.85
C LEU A 64 -10.29 2.52 -9.66
N ALA A 65 -10.90 3.14 -8.64
CA ALA A 65 -11.33 2.42 -7.44
C ALA A 65 -12.25 1.20 -7.72
N PRO A 66 -13.24 1.27 -8.63
CA PRO A 66 -14.05 0.09 -8.97
C PRO A 66 -13.20 -1.07 -9.52
N HIS A 67 -12.20 -0.77 -10.34
CA HIS A 67 -11.31 -1.76 -10.95
C HIS A 67 -10.36 -2.40 -9.93
N TYR A 68 -9.76 -1.57 -9.06
CA TYR A 68 -8.93 -2.07 -7.95
C TYR A 68 -9.74 -2.92 -6.97
N ARG A 69 -10.99 -2.53 -6.66
CA ARG A 69 -11.89 -3.35 -5.83
C ARG A 69 -12.20 -4.67 -6.50
N ALA A 70 -12.60 -4.69 -7.77
CA ALA A 70 -12.88 -5.93 -8.49
C ALA A 70 -11.65 -6.87 -8.56
N ALA A 71 -10.46 -6.31 -8.77
CA ALA A 71 -9.21 -7.07 -8.73
C ALA A 71 -8.96 -7.64 -7.31
N LEU A 72 -9.15 -6.82 -6.28
CA LEU A 72 -9.04 -7.24 -4.88
C LEU A 72 -10.01 -8.36 -4.53
N ASP A 73 -11.26 -8.28 -4.94
CA ASP A 73 -12.28 -9.30 -4.74
C ASP A 73 -11.86 -10.65 -5.32
N LYS A 74 -11.32 -10.61 -6.54
CA LYS A 74 -10.85 -11.80 -7.25
C LYS A 74 -9.64 -12.44 -6.58
N VAL A 75 -8.64 -11.64 -6.21
CA VAL A 75 -7.40 -12.14 -5.58
C VAL A 75 -7.67 -12.61 -4.15
N ALA A 76 -8.52 -11.90 -3.40
CA ALA A 76 -8.89 -12.27 -2.05
C ALA A 76 -9.77 -13.52 -1.99
N ALA A 77 -10.37 -13.98 -3.10
CA ALA A 77 -11.13 -15.23 -3.20
C ALA A 77 -12.15 -15.43 -2.05
N GLY A 78 -12.91 -14.38 -1.72
CA GLY A 78 -13.94 -14.42 -0.68
C GLY A 78 -13.43 -14.27 0.77
N LYS A 79 -12.13 -14.04 0.99
CA LYS A 79 -11.59 -13.73 2.32
C LYS A 79 -12.10 -12.36 2.80
N SER A 80 -12.48 -12.30 4.07
CA SER A 80 -13.13 -11.12 4.68
C SER A 80 -12.18 -10.25 5.51
N ARG A 81 -11.01 -10.76 5.89
CA ARG A 81 -10.00 -10.09 6.71
C ARG A 81 -8.71 -9.97 5.91
N LEU A 82 -8.41 -8.78 5.42
CA LEU A 82 -7.34 -8.53 4.44
C LEU A 82 -6.26 -7.60 5.02
N ALA A 83 -5.02 -7.89 4.66
CA ALA A 83 -3.89 -6.99 4.82
C ALA A 83 -3.41 -6.54 3.44
N LEU A 84 -3.24 -5.22 3.27
CA LEU A 84 -2.75 -4.58 2.06
C LEU A 84 -1.47 -3.81 2.37
N HIS A 85 -0.49 -3.87 1.47
CA HIS A 85 0.75 -3.10 1.60
C HIS A 85 0.72 -1.86 0.70
N GLY A 86 1.05 -0.70 1.25
CA GLY A 86 1.06 0.59 0.57
C GLY A 86 -0.18 1.42 0.89
N SER A 87 0.05 2.64 1.38
CA SER A 87 -0.96 3.65 1.72
C SER A 87 -1.79 4.13 0.53
N ALA A 88 -1.34 3.90 -0.71
CA ALA A 88 -2.12 4.16 -1.91
C ALA A 88 -3.49 3.44 -1.91
N TRP A 89 -3.60 2.29 -1.24
CA TRP A 89 -4.86 1.56 -1.10
C TRP A 89 -5.95 2.35 -0.39
N LEU A 90 -5.61 3.35 0.43
CA LEU A 90 -6.58 4.23 1.08
C LEU A 90 -7.45 5.01 0.08
N GLN A 91 -6.98 5.16 -1.16
CA GLN A 91 -7.71 5.86 -2.22
C GLN A 91 -8.68 4.94 -2.96
N TYR A 92 -8.45 3.63 -2.95
CA TYR A 92 -9.19 2.66 -3.76
C TYR A 92 -10.12 1.76 -2.94
N VAL A 93 -9.84 1.55 -1.66
CA VAL A 93 -10.62 0.67 -0.77
C VAL A 93 -11.26 1.48 0.35
N SER A 94 -12.56 1.30 0.54
CA SER A 94 -13.30 1.89 1.66
C SER A 94 -14.50 0.98 1.99
N PRO A 95 -14.77 0.68 3.28
CA PRO A 95 -14.05 1.18 4.46
C PRO A 95 -12.70 0.48 4.72
N VAL A 96 -11.78 1.18 5.40
CA VAL A 96 -10.53 0.62 5.94
C VAL A 96 -10.63 0.63 7.47
N ALA A 97 -10.35 -0.51 8.10
CA ALA A 97 -10.50 -0.68 9.55
C ALA A 97 -9.32 -0.07 10.32
N ALA A 98 -8.11 -0.15 9.76
CA ALA A 98 -6.91 0.46 10.33
C ALA A 98 -5.85 0.74 9.26
N CYS A 99 -5.02 1.75 9.51
CA CYS A 99 -3.81 2.03 8.76
C CYS A 99 -2.62 2.03 9.73
N ILE A 100 -1.64 1.16 9.49
CA ILE A 100 -0.44 1.00 10.30
C ILE A 100 0.72 1.59 9.51
N LEU A 101 1.32 2.65 10.05
CA LEU A 101 2.47 3.34 9.48
C LEU A 101 3.72 2.97 10.29
N ASP A 102 4.69 2.33 9.63
CA ASP A 102 5.98 2.00 10.22
C ASP A 102 7.07 2.86 9.57
N PHE A 103 7.64 3.76 10.36
CA PHE A 103 8.70 4.67 9.93
C PHE A 103 10.11 4.11 10.19
N SER A 104 10.25 2.89 10.72
CA SER A 104 11.56 2.30 11.02
C SER A 104 12.47 2.18 9.79
N GLY A 105 11.91 1.92 8.61
CA GLY A 105 12.64 1.93 7.33
C GLY A 105 13.20 3.32 7.01
N LEU A 106 12.35 4.35 7.11
CA LEU A 106 12.76 5.75 6.93
C LEU A 106 13.80 6.19 7.95
N GLU A 107 13.66 5.79 9.22
CA GLU A 107 14.62 6.07 10.29
C GLU A 107 15.96 5.38 10.03
N SER A 108 15.94 4.14 9.53
CA SER A 108 17.14 3.40 9.14
C SER A 108 17.86 4.07 7.98
N GLU A 109 17.14 4.51 6.95
CA GLU A 109 17.71 5.29 5.84
C GLU A 109 18.24 6.65 6.31
N ARG A 110 17.52 7.32 7.22
CA ARG A 110 18.01 8.55 7.85
C ARG A 110 19.34 8.31 8.57
N ALA A 111 19.43 7.24 9.35
CA ALA A 111 20.63 6.91 10.14
C ALA A 111 21.86 6.60 9.27
N LYS A 112 21.67 6.08 8.04
CA LYS A 112 22.76 5.88 7.08
C LYS A 112 23.38 7.20 6.60
N GLY A 113 22.65 8.32 6.74
CA GLY A 113 23.07 9.63 6.26
C GLY A 113 23.12 9.70 4.73
N ARG A 114 23.15 10.91 4.17
CA ARG A 114 23.48 11.07 2.74
C ARG A 114 25.01 10.99 2.58
N PRO A 115 25.52 10.54 1.42
CA PRO A 115 26.94 10.66 1.10
C PRO A 115 27.42 12.10 1.35
N GLY A 116 28.41 12.26 2.24
CA GLY A 116 28.97 13.57 2.59
C GLY A 116 28.32 14.32 3.76
N MET A 117 27.32 13.75 4.45
CA MET A 117 26.75 14.35 5.67
C MET A 117 27.37 13.78 6.94
N THR A 118 27.68 14.65 7.91
CA THR A 118 28.07 14.24 9.26
C THR A 118 26.84 13.84 10.09
N ARG A 119 27.04 13.03 11.13
CA ARG A 119 25.96 12.60 12.05
C ARG A 119 25.19 13.77 12.65
N GLN A 120 25.88 14.85 13.04
CA GLN A 120 25.28 16.08 13.53
C GLN A 120 24.35 16.74 12.50
N GLN A 121 24.68 16.69 11.20
CA GLN A 121 23.84 17.27 10.14
C GLN A 121 22.58 16.44 9.86
N VAL A 122 22.62 15.13 10.16
CA VAL A 122 21.46 14.23 10.09
C VAL A 122 20.52 14.49 11.28
N GLU A 123 21.07 14.74 12.46
CA GLU A 123 20.31 14.95 13.70
C GLU A 123 19.73 16.38 13.81
N ALA A 124 20.44 17.42 13.37
CA ALA A 124 20.02 18.82 13.50
C ALA A 124 18.84 19.25 12.62
N ARG A 125 18.42 18.46 11.61
CA ARG A 125 17.30 18.80 10.72
C ARG A 125 15.90 18.49 11.29
N VAL A 126 15.82 17.93 12.50
CA VAL A 126 14.53 17.57 13.13
C VAL A 126 13.94 18.70 13.98
N GLU A 127 14.72 19.73 14.30
CA GLU A 127 14.30 20.82 15.20
C GLU A 127 13.96 22.16 14.52
N ALA A 128 13.81 22.18 13.18
CA ALA A 128 13.42 23.37 12.41
C ALA A 128 12.00 23.24 11.84
#